data_AF-A0A1H5ZJY3-F1
#
_entry.id   AF-A0A1H5ZJY3-F1
#
_cell.length_a   1.000
_cell.length_b   1.000
_cell.length_c   1.000
_cell.angle_alpha   90.00
_cell.angle_beta   90.00
_cell.angle_gamma   90.00
#
_symmetry.space_group_name_H-M   'P 1'
#
loop_
_entity.id
_entity.type
_entity.pdbx_description
1 polymer ?
#
loop_
_entity_poly.entity_id
_entity_poly.type
_entity_poly.pdbx_seq_one_letter_code
_entity_poly.pdbx_strand_id
1 'polypeptide(L)'
;MKSTATKTNKNRNPQEGKGNSELLTSERKEGCRNIFVDELKEIYFAEKALLISIPIMIKKAATKDLVDSLTTHYEFTKEHIKRLEGIFSSIGESDIVSKYEAMYGLIKPLEKKN
;
A
#
# COMPACT_ATOMS: atom_id res chain seq x y z
N MET A 1 -20.28 -19.61 72.08
CA MET A 1 -18.88 -20.02 72.28
C MET A 1 -18.11 -19.69 71.01
N LYS A 2 -17.04 -18.87 71.16
CA LYS A 2 -15.88 -18.63 70.26
C LYS A 2 -16.21 -17.96 68.90
N SER A 3 -15.83 -16.70 68.64
CA SER A 3 -14.47 -16.18 68.38
C SER A 3 -13.77 -17.06 67.33
N THR A 4 -13.24 -16.62 66.19
CA THR A 4 -12.41 -15.48 65.77
C THR A 4 -11.89 -15.94 64.38
N ALA A 5 -11.63 -15.15 63.34
CA ALA A 5 -10.57 -14.14 63.22
C ALA A 5 -10.74 -13.45 61.85
N THR A 6 -10.77 -12.11 61.75
CA THR A 6 -9.64 -11.16 61.70
C THR A 6 -8.72 -11.32 60.48
N LYS A 7 -8.75 -10.33 59.57
CA LYS A 7 -7.63 -9.43 59.19
C LYS A 7 -7.92 -8.82 57.79
N THR A 8 -8.21 -7.53 57.71
CA THR A 8 -7.28 -6.39 57.58
C THR A 8 -6.94 -6.05 56.13
N ASN A 9 -7.61 -4.99 55.68
CA ASN A 9 -7.22 -3.93 54.75
C ASN A 9 -5.76 -3.93 54.27
N LYS A 10 -5.56 -3.97 52.96
CA LYS A 10 -4.43 -3.30 52.31
C LYS A 10 -4.85 -2.72 50.97
N ASN A 11 -5.30 -1.46 51.05
CA ASN A 11 -5.40 -0.50 49.95
C ASN A 11 -4.14 -0.50 49.07
N ARG A 12 -4.29 -0.81 47.77
CA ARG A 12 -3.40 -0.41 46.67
C ARG A 12 -4.22 -0.35 45.37
N ASN A 13 -4.54 0.87 44.93
CA ASN A 13 -4.80 1.25 43.53
C ASN A 13 -3.66 2.24 43.14
N PRO A 14 -3.42 2.63 41.86
CA PRO A 14 -4.31 2.53 40.69
C PRO A 14 -3.65 2.17 39.34
N GLN A 15 -4.49 1.82 38.34
CA GLN A 15 -4.45 2.23 36.91
C GLN A 15 -5.36 1.28 36.09
N GLU A 16 -6.52 1.68 35.56
CA GLU A 16 -6.85 2.59 34.42
C GLU A 16 -7.25 1.81 33.15
N GLY A 17 -8.35 2.26 32.52
CA GLY A 17 -8.93 1.75 31.25
C GLY A 17 -10.36 1.20 31.43
N LYS A 18 -11.42 2.02 31.60
CA LYS A 18 -12.19 2.69 30.52
C LYS A 18 -12.27 1.82 29.26
N GLY A 19 -13.42 1.39 28.75
CA GLY A 19 -14.81 1.78 28.92
C GLY A 19 -15.54 1.18 27.72
N ASN A 20 -16.75 0.71 27.93
CA ASN A 20 -17.50 -0.09 26.98
C ASN A 20 -17.99 0.82 25.86
N SER A 21 -17.69 0.50 24.59
CA SER A 21 -18.41 1.07 23.46
C SER A 21 -18.38 0.08 22.30
N GLU A 22 -19.57 -0.37 21.95
CA GLU A 22 -19.96 -1.02 20.72
C GLU A 22 -19.18 -0.48 19.51
N LEU A 23 -18.61 -1.37 18.68
CA LEU A 23 -18.55 -1.14 17.24
C LEU A 23 -18.44 -2.46 16.46
N LEU A 24 -19.40 -3.35 16.67
CA LEU A 24 -19.58 -4.57 15.87
C LEU A 24 -20.54 -4.32 14.69
N THR A 25 -20.39 -3.20 14.00
CA THR A 25 -21.23 -2.83 12.84
C THR A 25 -20.47 -2.15 11.68
N SER A 26 -19.13 -2.17 11.68
CA SER A 26 -18.30 -1.56 10.61
C SER A 26 -17.47 -2.54 9.76
N GLU A 27 -17.30 -3.79 10.18
CA GLU A 27 -16.31 -4.73 9.61
C GLU A 27 -16.43 -5.00 8.10
N ARG A 28 -17.65 -4.94 7.52
CA ARG A 28 -17.86 -5.24 6.09
C ARG A 28 -17.54 -4.08 5.16
N LYS A 29 -17.66 -2.83 5.62
CA LYS A 29 -17.39 -1.64 4.79
C LYS A 29 -15.89 -1.33 4.75
N GLU A 30 -15.19 -1.48 5.87
CA GLU A 30 -13.73 -1.39 5.89
C GLU A 30 -13.10 -2.54 5.10
N GLY A 31 -13.60 -3.78 5.21
CA GLY A 31 -13.04 -4.92 4.46
C GLY A 31 -13.00 -4.70 2.95
N CYS A 32 -14.14 -4.34 2.34
CA CYS A 32 -14.19 -4.12 0.88
C CYS A 32 -13.40 -2.89 0.44
N ARG A 33 -13.41 -1.80 1.21
CA ARG A 33 -12.60 -0.61 0.90
C ARG A 33 -11.11 -0.90 1.00
N ASN A 34 -10.68 -1.62 2.03
CA ASN A 34 -9.28 -1.95 2.25
C ASN A 34 -8.77 -2.87 1.14
N ILE A 35 -9.52 -3.92 0.78
CA ILE A 35 -9.17 -4.80 -0.35
C ILE A 35 -9.08 -3.98 -1.65
N PHE A 36 -10.04 -3.08 -1.90
CA PHE A 36 -9.99 -2.23 -3.09
C PHE A 36 -8.73 -1.35 -3.14
N VAL A 37 -8.37 -0.71 -2.02
CA VAL A 37 -7.18 0.13 -1.92
C VAL A 37 -5.90 -0.71 -2.07
N ASP A 38 -5.86 -1.91 -1.49
CA ASP A 38 -4.69 -2.78 -1.57
C ASP A 38 -4.48 -3.35 -2.98
N GLU A 39 -5.54 -3.79 -3.66
CA GLU A 39 -5.47 -4.21 -5.06
C GLU A 39 -5.03 -3.07 -5.99
N LEU A 40 -5.48 -1.82 -5.73
CA LEU A 40 -5.01 -0.66 -6.48
C LEU A 40 -3.51 -0.41 -6.27
N LYS A 41 -2.96 -0.64 -5.07
CA LYS A 41 -1.53 -0.54 -4.81
C LYS A 41 -0.75 -1.60 -5.58
N GLU A 42 -1.25 -2.84 -5.62
CA GLU A 42 -0.61 -3.93 -6.37
C GLU A 42 -0.55 -3.63 -7.88
N ILE A 43 -1.64 -3.11 -8.45
CA ILE A 43 -1.67 -2.67 -9.85
C ILE A 43 -0.64 -1.54 -10.09
N TYR A 44 -0.59 -0.54 -9.19
CA TYR A 44 0.38 0.55 -9.30
C TYR A 44 1.83 0.05 -9.25
N PHE A 45 2.12 -0.91 -8.37
CA PHE A 45 3.43 -1.56 -8.29
C PHE A 45 3.76 -2.32 -9.58
N ALA A 46 2.80 -3.08 -10.12
CA ALA A 46 2.98 -3.81 -11.38
C ALA A 46 3.30 -2.85 -12.54
N GLU A 47 2.58 -1.74 -12.67
CA GLU A 47 2.82 -0.75 -13.73
C GLU A 47 4.20 -0.07 -13.58
N LYS A 48 4.63 0.25 -12.35
CA LYS A 48 5.99 0.77 -12.12
C LYS A 48 7.07 -0.28 -12.42
N ALA A 49 6.82 -1.55 -12.15
CA ALA A 49 7.72 -2.64 -12.54
C ALA A 49 7.79 -2.79 -14.08
N LEU A 50 6.66 -2.63 -14.78
CA LEU A 50 6.59 -2.63 -16.24
C LEU A 50 7.40 -1.49 -16.86
N LEU A 51 7.45 -0.30 -16.23
CA LEU A 51 8.31 0.78 -16.70
C LEU A 51 9.81 0.40 -16.76
N ILE A 52 10.26 -0.51 -15.92
CA ILE A 52 11.65 -0.96 -15.89
C ILE A 52 11.85 -2.14 -16.85
N SER A 53 10.88 -3.05 -16.93
CA SER A 53 11.00 -4.28 -17.71
C SER A 53 10.78 -4.07 -19.21
N ILE A 54 9.84 -3.21 -19.63
CA ILE A 54 9.53 -2.97 -21.04
C ILE A 54 10.76 -2.47 -21.83
N PRO A 55 11.58 -1.52 -21.35
CA PRO A 55 12.81 -1.13 -22.03
C PRO A 55 13.80 -2.29 -22.23
N ILE A 56 13.88 -3.22 -21.27
CA ILE A 56 14.74 -4.41 -21.38
C ILE A 56 14.17 -5.37 -22.44
N MET A 57 12.85 -5.51 -22.51
CA MET A 57 12.18 -6.33 -23.54
C MET A 57 12.35 -5.73 -24.93
N ILE A 58 12.24 -4.41 -25.08
CA ILE A 58 12.46 -3.70 -26.35
C ILE A 58 13.89 -3.95 -26.85
N LYS A 59 14.91 -3.83 -25.97
CA LYS A 59 16.31 -4.09 -26.32
C LYS A 59 16.58 -5.54 -26.78
N LYS A 60 15.76 -6.50 -26.37
CA LYS A 60 15.89 -7.93 -26.68
C LYS A 60 14.92 -8.43 -27.75
N ALA A 61 14.00 -7.60 -28.23
CA ALA A 61 12.99 -7.99 -29.19
C ALA A 61 13.63 -8.28 -30.56
N ALA A 62 13.22 -9.39 -31.18
CA ALA A 62 13.79 -9.85 -32.45
C ALA A 62 13.12 -9.24 -33.69
N THR A 63 11.88 -8.76 -33.57
CA THR A 63 11.09 -8.23 -34.68
C THR A 63 10.74 -6.76 -34.47
N LYS A 64 10.68 -6.00 -35.56
CA LYS A 64 10.32 -4.59 -35.53
C LYS A 64 8.88 -4.38 -35.01
N ASP A 65 7.95 -5.23 -35.43
CA ASP A 65 6.54 -5.14 -34.98
C ASP A 65 6.39 -5.30 -33.46
N LEU A 66 7.21 -6.18 -32.86
CA LEU A 66 7.22 -6.37 -31.41
C LEU A 66 7.81 -5.17 -30.68
N VAL A 67 8.88 -4.57 -31.22
CA VAL A 67 9.46 -3.33 -30.69
C VAL A 67 8.43 -2.19 -30.72
N ASP A 68 7.73 -2.02 -31.83
CA ASP A 68 6.74 -0.96 -32.02
C ASP A 68 5.55 -1.15 -31.05
N SER A 69 5.07 -2.38 -30.89
CA SER A 69 4.00 -2.72 -29.93
C SER A 69 4.42 -2.47 -28.48
N LEU A 70 5.63 -2.88 -28.09
CA LEU A 70 6.14 -2.67 -26.73
C LEU A 70 6.39 -1.20 -26.44
N THR A 71 6.86 -0.44 -27.42
CA THR A 71 7.04 1.02 -27.30
C THR A 71 5.72 1.73 -27.12
N THR A 72 4.69 1.32 -27.87
CA THR A 72 3.33 1.85 -27.69
C THR A 72 2.79 1.51 -26.30
N HIS A 73 2.96 0.26 -25.85
CA HIS A 73 2.51 -0.16 -24.52
C HIS A 73 3.25 0.56 -23.39
N TYR A 74 4.53 0.91 -23.57
CA TYR A 74 5.31 1.71 -22.63
C TYR A 74 4.66 3.08 -22.37
N GLU A 75 4.16 3.75 -23.42
CA GLU A 75 3.45 5.02 -23.27
C GLU A 75 2.09 4.84 -22.56
N PHE A 76 1.36 3.75 -22.84
CA PHE A 76 0.14 3.43 -22.10
C PHE A 76 0.41 3.20 -20.60
N THR A 77 1.45 2.45 -20.24
CA THR A 77 1.85 2.25 -18.83
C THR A 77 2.13 3.58 -18.12
N LYS A 78 2.78 4.54 -18.77
CA LYS A 78 2.99 5.88 -18.19
C LYS A 78 1.67 6.62 -17.96
N GLU A 79 0.73 6.51 -18.89
CA GLU A 79 -0.59 7.13 -18.74
C GLU A 79 -1.41 6.46 -17.63
N HIS A 80 -1.38 5.13 -17.54
CA HIS A 80 -2.04 4.36 -16.48
C HIS A 80 -1.55 4.77 -15.10
N ILE A 81 -0.24 4.95 -14.94
CA ILE A 81 0.37 5.45 -13.69
C ILE A 81 -0.19 6.82 -13.32
N LYS A 82 -0.22 7.78 -14.26
CA LYS A 82 -0.79 9.12 -14.00
C LYS A 82 -2.26 9.05 -13.61
N ARG A 83 -3.02 8.15 -14.25
CA ARG A 83 -4.44 7.94 -13.93
C ARG A 83 -4.60 7.36 -12.52
N LEU A 84 -3.80 6.38 -12.15
CA LEU A 84 -3.78 5.80 -10.81
C LEU A 84 -3.41 6.84 -9.75
N GLU A 85 -2.41 7.67 -10.01
CA GLU A 85 -2.03 8.79 -9.13
C GLU A 85 -3.21 9.74 -8.89
N GLY A 86 -3.97 10.09 -9.94
CA GLY A 86 -5.20 10.89 -9.80
C GLY A 86 -6.31 10.20 -9.00
N ILE A 87 -6.44 8.87 -9.13
CA ILE A 87 -7.39 8.08 -8.33
C ILE A 87 -6.95 8.07 -6.85
N PHE A 88 -5.66 7.88 -6.55
CA PHE A 88 -5.11 7.92 -5.19
C PHE A 88 -5.35 9.27 -4.52
N SER A 89 -5.18 10.38 -5.25
CA SER A 89 -5.55 11.71 -4.75
C SER A 89 -7.04 11.84 -4.45
N SER A 90 -7.90 11.26 -5.30
CA SER A 90 -9.36 11.32 -5.14
C SER A 90 -9.88 10.52 -3.94
N ILE A 91 -9.20 9.42 -3.58
CA ILE A 91 -9.57 8.58 -2.43
C ILE A 91 -8.90 8.99 -1.11
N GLY A 92 -8.05 10.04 -1.13
CA GLY A 92 -7.36 10.57 0.04
C GLY A 92 -6.11 9.78 0.47
N GLU A 93 -5.54 8.97 -0.43
CA GLU A 93 -4.42 8.05 -0.13
C GLU A 93 -3.14 8.47 -0.90
N SER A 94 -2.85 9.78 -0.93
CA SER A 94 -1.69 10.34 -1.65
C SER A 94 -0.34 9.89 -1.09
N ASP A 95 -0.28 9.52 0.19
CA ASP A 95 0.94 9.08 0.87
C ASP A 95 1.50 7.76 0.31
N ILE A 96 0.64 6.95 -0.30
CA ILE A 96 1.04 5.72 -1.00
C ILE A 96 2.00 6.07 -2.13
N VAL A 97 1.63 7.01 -3.00
CA VAL A 97 2.45 7.39 -4.16
C VAL A 97 3.86 7.82 -3.72
N SER A 98 3.94 8.64 -2.67
CA SER A 98 5.21 9.11 -2.08
C SER A 98 6.06 7.98 -1.48
N LYS A 99 5.45 7.07 -0.71
CA LYS A 99 6.14 5.92 -0.12
C LYS A 99 6.73 5.00 -1.20
N TYR A 100 5.96 4.73 -2.25
CA TYR A 100 6.41 3.89 -3.35
C TYR A 100 7.46 4.60 -4.22
N GLU A 101 7.34 5.91 -4.44
CA GLU A 101 8.36 6.71 -5.13
C GLU A 101 9.69 6.70 -4.37
N ALA A 102 9.68 6.79 -3.04
CA ALA A 102 10.89 6.64 -2.23
C ALA A 102 11.51 5.23 -2.36
N MET A 103 10.69 4.18 -2.37
CA MET A 103 11.15 2.79 -2.54
C MET A 103 11.77 2.55 -3.93
N TYR A 104 11.08 2.97 -5.00
CA TYR A 104 11.58 2.84 -6.37
C TYR A 104 12.70 3.85 -6.70
N GLY A 105 12.77 4.98 -6.00
CA GLY A 105 13.85 5.95 -6.09
C GLY A 105 15.21 5.36 -5.69
N LEU A 106 15.23 4.37 -4.79
CA LEU A 106 16.42 3.57 -4.47
C LEU A 106 16.75 2.56 -5.57
N ILE A 107 15.74 2.09 -6.32
CA ILE A 107 15.84 1.08 -7.37
C ILE A 107 16.09 1.72 -8.75
N LYS A 108 16.23 3.06 -8.83
CA LYS A 108 16.49 3.80 -10.07
C LYS A 108 17.58 3.06 -10.86
N PRO A 109 17.27 2.55 -12.07
CA PRO A 109 18.19 1.73 -12.81
C PRO A 109 19.53 2.44 -12.96
N LEU A 110 20.61 1.74 -12.64
CA LEU A 110 21.98 2.11 -12.94
C LEU A 110 22.22 2.10 -14.47
N GLU A 111 21.35 2.75 -15.25
CA GLU A 111 21.67 3.10 -16.62
C GLU A 111 22.68 4.23 -16.56
N LYS A 112 23.94 3.82 -16.52
CA LYS A 112 25.11 4.64 -16.80
C LYS A 112 24.78 5.61 -17.93
N LYS A 113 24.93 6.90 -17.63
CA LYS A 113 25.27 7.92 -18.62
C LYS A 113 26.34 7.34 -19.56
N ASN A 114 26.00 7.25 -20.85
CA ASN A 114 26.99 7.12 -21.92
C ASN A 114 28.02 8.25 -21.83
#